data_AF-A0AA43APN0-F1
#
_entry.id   AF-A0AA43APN0-F1
#
_cell.length_a   1.000
_cell.length_b   1.000
_cell.length_c   1.000
_cell.angle_alpha   90.00
_cell.angle_beta   90.00
_cell.angle_gamma   90.00
#
_symmetry.space_group_name_H-M   'P 1'
#
loop_
_entity.id
_entity.type
_entity.pdbx_description
1 polymer ?
#
loop_
_entity_poly.entity_id
_entity_poly.type
_entity_poly.pdbx_seq_one_letter_code
_entity_poly.pdbx_strand_id
1 'polypeptide(L)'
;MNISFDKDTVTVFLSIATILIALSQMKIASSKSRLDLYNKRFAIYTTALEYYQVLWGKSDASLKVSEANMIKAFRESKFLFKKSDGIYGTLEKIKDAGAMATGIKERIEIMEKEVSADGRVLTKSRENRSAALQRFEDNLKTLEQQLEKYLRFKTASGWSFLPW
;
A
#
# COMPACT_ATOMS: atom_id res chain seq x y z
N MET A 1 17.08 46.02 -41.27
CA MET A 1 17.29 46.57 -39.91
C MET A 1 17.86 45.43 -39.07
N ASN A 2 19.18 45.40 -38.86
CA ASN A 2 19.84 44.36 -38.09
C ASN A 2 19.70 44.70 -36.61
N ILE A 3 18.94 43.92 -35.86
CA ILE A 3 18.83 44.08 -34.41
C ILE A 3 20.09 43.43 -33.82
N SER A 4 21.14 44.22 -33.56
CA SER A 4 22.30 43.77 -32.81
C SER A 4 21.94 43.79 -31.32
N PHE A 5 21.53 42.65 -30.78
CA PHE A 5 21.40 42.50 -29.34
C PHE A 5 22.79 42.52 -28.71
N ASP A 6 22.96 43.36 -27.69
CA ASP A 6 24.17 43.40 -26.89
C ASP A 6 24.38 42.04 -26.17
N LYS A 7 25.64 41.58 -26.10
CA LYS A 7 25.97 40.24 -25.56
C LYS A 7 25.50 40.08 -24.11
N ASP A 8 25.53 41.16 -23.35
CA ASP A 8 25.08 41.18 -21.96
C ASP A 8 23.56 41.02 -21.87
N THR A 9 22.82 41.66 -22.79
CA THR A 9 21.37 41.52 -22.88
C THR A 9 20.96 40.07 -23.19
N VAL A 10 21.62 39.42 -24.15
CA VAL A 10 21.37 38.00 -24.47
C VAL A 10 21.67 37.10 -23.27
N THR A 11 22.73 37.39 -22.54
CA THR A 11 23.14 36.61 -21.35
C THR A 11 22.13 36.73 -20.21
N VAL A 12 21.57 37.92 -19.97
CA VAL A 12 20.51 38.14 -18.97
C VAL A 12 19.25 37.37 -19.36
N PHE A 13 18.81 37.45 -20.62
CA PHE A 13 17.64 36.69 -21.09
C PHE A 13 17.84 35.18 -20.97
N LEU A 14 19.01 34.68 -21.33
CA LEU A 14 19.35 33.27 -21.20
C LEU A 14 19.30 32.83 -19.73
N SER A 15 19.83 33.64 -18.82
CA SER A 15 19.82 33.37 -17.38
C SER A 15 18.40 33.29 -16.81
N ILE A 16 17.53 34.23 -17.20
CA ILE A 16 16.10 34.22 -16.80
C ILE A 16 15.41 32.96 -17.34
N ALA A 17 15.63 32.61 -18.61
CA ALA A 17 15.09 31.40 -19.20
C ALA A 17 15.56 30.13 -18.48
N THR A 18 16.85 30.05 -18.10
CA THR A 18 17.39 28.94 -17.31
C THR A 18 16.74 28.83 -15.93
N ILE A 19 16.51 29.95 -15.24
CA ILE A 19 15.81 29.96 -13.94
C ILE A 19 14.38 29.43 -14.10
N LEU A 20 13.64 29.87 -15.13
CA LEU A 20 12.28 29.39 -15.38
C LEU A 20 12.23 27.89 -15.66
N ILE A 21 13.18 27.39 -16.46
CA ILE A 21 13.32 25.95 -16.72
C ILE A 21 13.63 25.20 -15.42
N ALA A 22 14.54 25.70 -14.58
CA ALA A 22 14.89 25.08 -13.30
C ALA A 22 13.69 25.02 -12.34
N LEU A 23 12.92 26.10 -12.24
CA LEU A 23 11.68 26.14 -11.43
C LEU A 23 10.64 25.14 -11.96
N SER A 24 10.49 25.02 -13.28
CA SER A 24 9.62 24.04 -13.91
C SER A 24 10.07 22.61 -13.59
N GLN A 25 11.35 22.31 -13.75
CA GLN A 25 11.95 21.01 -13.41
C GLN A 25 11.75 20.66 -11.93
N MET A 26 11.94 21.63 -11.03
CA MET A 26 11.70 21.44 -9.60
C MET A 26 10.23 21.08 -9.31
N LYS A 27 9.28 21.78 -9.94
CA LYS A 27 7.84 21.49 -9.80
C LYS A 27 7.47 20.09 -10.34
N ILE A 28 8.06 19.69 -11.46
CA ILE A 28 7.89 18.36 -12.04
C ILE A 28 8.48 17.29 -11.10
N ALA A 29 9.70 17.49 -10.61
CA ALA A 29 10.36 16.58 -9.68
C ALA A 29 9.56 16.40 -8.37
N SER A 30 9.05 17.50 -7.81
CA SER A 30 8.17 17.45 -6.63
C SER A 30 6.88 16.68 -6.92
N SER A 31 6.28 16.88 -8.10
CA SER A 31 5.07 16.15 -8.49
C SER A 31 5.33 14.66 -8.67
N LYS A 32 6.50 14.29 -9.21
CA LYS A 32 6.95 12.89 -9.36
C LYS A 32 7.19 12.23 -8.01
N SER A 33 7.87 12.91 -7.08
CA SER A 33 8.08 12.40 -5.71
C SER A 33 6.76 12.16 -4.99
N ARG A 34 5.78 13.06 -5.15
CA ARG A 34 4.43 12.89 -4.59
C ARG A 34 3.70 11.68 -5.18
N LEU A 35 3.77 11.50 -6.50
CA LEU A 35 3.16 10.36 -7.17
C LEU A 35 3.81 9.04 -6.72
N ASP A 36 5.13 9.02 -6.56
CA ASP A 36 5.86 7.84 -6.06
C ASP A 36 5.43 7.48 -4.63
N LEU A 37 5.33 8.47 -3.74
CA LEU A 37 4.85 8.24 -2.38
C LEU A 37 3.40 7.76 -2.34
N TYR A 38 2.53 8.32 -3.19
CA TYR A 38 1.15 7.85 -3.35
C TYR A 38 1.13 6.38 -3.78
N ASN A 39 1.87 6.02 -4.83
CA ASN A 39 1.93 4.66 -5.35
C ASN A 39 2.43 3.67 -4.29
N LYS A 40 3.48 4.04 -3.54
CA LYS A 40 3.99 3.20 -2.44
C LYS A 40 2.95 2.98 -1.35
N ARG A 41 2.19 4.02 -0.97
CA ARG A 41 1.14 3.91 0.05
C ARG A 41 -0.05 3.09 -0.45
N PHE A 42 -0.45 3.28 -1.70
CA PHE A 42 -1.52 2.51 -2.32
C PHE A 42 -1.13 1.02 -2.49
N ALA A 43 0.14 0.74 -2.79
CA ALA A 43 0.66 -0.61 -2.90
C ALA A 43 0.44 -1.44 -1.61
N ILE A 44 0.54 -0.81 -0.43
CA ILE A 44 0.26 -1.48 0.85
C ILE A 44 -1.17 -2.00 0.92
N TYR A 45 -2.14 -1.20 0.46
CA TYR A 45 -3.54 -1.62 0.39
C TYR A 45 -3.73 -2.74 -0.62
N THR A 46 -3.21 -2.60 -1.84
CA THR A 46 -3.40 -3.61 -2.88
C THR A 46 -2.78 -4.95 -2.51
N THR A 47 -1.63 -4.96 -1.82
CA THR A 47 -1.02 -6.20 -1.31
C THR A 47 -1.88 -6.88 -0.25
N ALA A 48 -2.48 -6.12 0.67
CA ALA A 48 -3.40 -6.68 1.67
C ALA A 48 -4.68 -7.26 1.02
N LEU A 49 -5.23 -6.55 0.03
CA LEU A 49 -6.39 -7.01 -0.73
C LEU A 49 -6.08 -8.26 -1.56
N GLU A 50 -4.94 -8.30 -2.24
CA GLU A 50 -4.50 -9.47 -3.02
C GLU A 50 -4.36 -10.70 -2.13
N TYR A 51 -3.76 -10.54 -0.96
CA TYR A 51 -3.65 -11.64 0.01
C TYR A 51 -5.03 -12.14 0.46
N TYR A 52 -5.98 -11.24 0.70
CA TYR A 52 -7.38 -11.59 0.99
C TYR A 52 -8.03 -12.40 -0.14
N GLN A 53 -7.86 -11.95 -1.39
CA GLN A 53 -8.42 -12.60 -2.57
C GLN A 53 -7.87 -14.02 -2.76
N VAL A 54 -6.56 -14.21 -2.54
CA VAL A 54 -5.92 -15.53 -2.60
C VAL A 54 -6.44 -16.46 -1.50
N LEU A 55 -6.64 -15.94 -0.28
CA LEU A 55 -7.22 -16.71 0.83
C LEU A 55 -8.66 -17.20 0.53
N TRP A 56 -9.42 -16.41 -0.23
CA TRP A 56 -10.76 -16.76 -0.70
C TRP A 56 -10.78 -17.63 -1.97
N GLY A 57 -9.63 -17.92 -2.57
CA GLY A 57 -9.56 -18.64 -3.85
C GLY A 57 -10.14 -17.83 -5.02
N LYS A 58 -10.10 -16.50 -4.93
CA LYS A 58 -10.52 -15.57 -5.99
C LYS A 58 -9.36 -15.07 -6.86
N SER A 59 -8.16 -15.56 -6.59
CA SER A 59 -6.93 -15.29 -7.33
C SER A 59 -6.10 -16.56 -7.41
N ASP A 60 -5.50 -16.79 -8.58
CA ASP A 60 -4.58 -17.92 -8.84
C ASP A 60 -3.16 -17.64 -8.34
N ALA A 61 -2.93 -16.45 -7.75
CA ALA A 61 -1.64 -16.10 -7.20
C ALA A 61 -1.24 -17.05 -6.06
N SER A 62 0.06 -17.29 -5.92
CA SER A 62 0.58 -18.16 -4.87
C SER A 62 0.31 -17.57 -3.49
N LEU A 63 -0.30 -18.39 -2.61
CA LEU A 63 -0.57 -18.02 -1.22
C LEU A 63 0.71 -17.66 -0.47
N LYS A 64 1.78 -18.45 -0.65
CA LYS A 64 3.08 -18.20 -0.02
C LYS A 64 3.71 -16.88 -0.47
N VAL A 65 3.58 -16.56 -1.76
CA VAL A 65 4.09 -15.30 -2.31
C VAL A 65 3.29 -14.12 -1.74
N SER A 66 1.96 -14.23 -1.70
CA SER A 66 1.07 -13.19 -1.18
C SER A 66 1.30 -12.94 0.31
N GLU A 67 1.51 -14.00 1.09
CA GLU A 67 1.85 -13.90 2.51
C GLU A 67 3.21 -13.21 2.74
N ALA A 68 4.24 -13.60 1.98
CA ALA A 68 5.55 -12.95 2.06
C ALA A 68 5.47 -11.45 1.68
N ASN A 69 4.71 -11.13 0.64
CA ASN A 69 4.45 -9.75 0.23
C ASN A 69 3.70 -8.98 1.32
N MET A 70 2.72 -9.60 1.99
CA MET A 70 2.00 -8.98 3.11
C MET A 70 2.93 -8.68 4.29
N ILE A 71 3.85 -9.60 4.65
CA ILE A 71 4.84 -9.37 5.69
C ILE A 71 5.74 -8.18 5.33
N LYS A 72 6.18 -8.10 4.07
CA LYS A 72 6.97 -6.98 3.56
C LYS A 72 6.20 -5.67 3.66
N ALA A 73 4.98 -5.62 3.13
CA ALA A 73 4.11 -4.44 3.18
C ALA A 73 3.83 -3.98 4.63
N PHE A 74 3.60 -4.92 5.54
CA PHE A 74 3.49 -4.65 6.97
C PHE A 74 4.72 -3.92 7.52
N ARG A 75 5.94 -4.39 7.21
CA ARG A 75 7.17 -3.74 7.66
C ARG A 75 7.37 -2.36 7.01
N GLU A 76 7.11 -2.25 5.72
CA GLU A 76 7.23 -0.99 4.96
C GLU A 76 6.27 0.09 5.46
N SER A 77 5.08 -0.31 5.92
CA SER A 77 4.07 0.62 6.44
C SER A 77 4.57 1.48 7.61
N LYS A 78 5.55 0.99 8.39
CA LYS A 78 6.19 1.73 9.49
C LYS A 78 6.89 3.02 9.04
N PHE A 79 7.34 3.05 7.78
CA PHE A 79 8.05 4.19 7.20
C PHE A 79 7.13 5.08 6.35
N LEU A 80 6.03 4.53 5.83
CA LEU A 80 5.14 5.23 4.90
C LEU A 80 4.05 6.05 5.61
N PHE A 81 3.72 5.71 6.86
CA PHE A 81 2.59 6.26 7.60
C PHE A 81 2.99 6.76 8.99
N LYS A 82 2.24 7.74 9.51
CA LYS A 82 2.40 8.21 10.88
C LYS A 82 1.90 7.16 11.87
N LYS A 83 2.64 6.97 12.97
CA LYS A 83 2.29 6.02 14.04
C LYS A 83 0.91 6.28 14.65
N SER A 84 0.52 7.55 14.76
CA SER A 84 -0.79 8.00 15.28
C SER A 84 -1.98 7.44 14.51
N ASP A 85 -1.77 6.97 13.28
CA ASP A 85 -2.85 6.63 12.36
C ASP A 85 -3.31 5.18 12.49
N GLY A 86 -2.65 4.40 13.35
CA GLY A 86 -3.05 3.02 13.64
C GLY A 86 -2.81 2.01 12.51
N ILE A 87 -2.41 2.44 11.32
CA ILE A 87 -2.24 1.61 10.12
C ILE A 87 -1.34 0.39 10.38
N TYR A 88 -0.21 0.59 11.07
CA TYR A 88 0.71 -0.50 11.39
C TYR A 88 0.03 -1.60 12.23
N GLY A 89 -0.74 -1.21 13.25
CA GLY A 89 -1.48 -2.16 14.09
C GLY A 89 -2.64 -2.84 13.35
N THR A 90 -3.31 -2.12 12.44
CA THR A 90 -4.33 -2.73 11.58
C THR A 90 -3.71 -3.77 10.65
N LEU A 91 -2.58 -3.46 10.02
CA LEU A 91 -1.86 -4.40 9.15
C LEU A 91 -1.32 -5.63 9.90
N GLU A 92 -0.92 -5.46 11.17
CA GLU A 92 -0.56 -6.59 12.04
C GLU A 92 -1.75 -7.55 12.22
N LYS A 93 -2.93 -7.01 12.55
CA LYS A 93 -4.17 -7.81 12.66
C LYS A 93 -4.55 -8.50 11.35
N ILE A 94 -4.39 -7.81 10.21
CA ILE A 94 -4.62 -8.40 8.88
C ILE A 94 -3.68 -9.59 8.65
N LYS A 95 -2.37 -9.39 8.88
CA LYS A 95 -1.35 -10.43 8.73
C LYS A 95 -1.67 -11.64 9.63
N ASP A 96 -2.02 -11.41 10.89
CA ASP A 96 -2.32 -12.47 11.85
C ASP A 96 -3.61 -13.23 11.50
N ALA A 97 -4.66 -12.51 11.09
CA ALA A 97 -5.91 -13.12 10.62
C ALA A 97 -5.68 -13.98 9.37
N GLY A 98 -4.84 -13.50 8.44
CA GLY A 98 -4.46 -14.24 7.24
C GLY A 98 -3.67 -15.50 7.55
N ALA A 99 -2.65 -15.41 8.41
CA ALA A 99 -1.86 -16.57 8.84
C ALA A 99 -2.73 -17.61 9.58
N MET A 100 -3.66 -17.15 10.43
CA MET A 100 -4.64 -18.03 11.08
C MET A 100 -5.53 -18.73 10.05
N ALA A 101 -6.07 -18.00 9.08
CA ALA A 101 -6.90 -18.57 8.02
C ALA A 101 -6.12 -19.62 7.19
N THR A 102 -4.86 -19.34 6.82
CA THR A 102 -3.98 -20.28 6.14
C THR A 102 -3.76 -21.55 6.97
N GLY A 103 -3.35 -21.43 8.23
CA GLY A 103 -3.09 -22.59 9.08
C GLY A 103 -4.32 -23.46 9.32
N ILE A 104 -5.52 -22.84 9.39
CA ILE A 104 -6.77 -23.60 9.46
C ILE A 104 -7.08 -24.30 8.13
N LYS A 105 -6.75 -23.68 6.97
CA LYS A 105 -6.87 -24.33 5.64
C LYS A 105 -6.13 -25.65 5.62
N GLU A 106 -4.85 -25.60 5.97
CA GLU A 106 -3.93 -26.73 5.88
C GLU A 106 -4.39 -27.86 6.81
N ARG A 107 -4.87 -27.51 8.01
CA ARG A 107 -5.47 -28.48 8.94
C ARG A 107 -6.72 -29.13 8.37
N ILE A 108 -7.62 -28.37 7.74
CA ILE A 108 -8.81 -28.91 7.08
C ILE A 108 -8.40 -29.87 5.96
N GLU A 109 -7.47 -29.48 5.10
CA GLU A 109 -6.99 -30.32 3.99
C GLU A 109 -6.33 -31.63 4.45
N ILE A 110 -5.66 -31.62 5.61
CA ILE A 110 -5.11 -32.83 6.23
C ILE A 110 -6.25 -33.71 6.76
N MET A 111 -7.17 -33.16 7.53
CA MET A 111 -8.31 -33.91 8.10
C MET A 111 -9.20 -34.52 7.01
N GLU A 112 -9.44 -33.82 5.89
CA GLU A 112 -10.26 -34.34 4.79
C GLU A 112 -9.61 -35.55 4.08
N LYS A 113 -8.29 -35.70 4.18
CA LYS A 113 -7.57 -36.88 3.65
C LYS A 113 -7.56 -38.05 4.63
N GLU A 114 -7.82 -37.81 5.91
CA GLU A 114 -7.87 -38.84 6.94
C GLU A 114 -9.26 -39.50 6.98
N VAL A 115 -9.31 -40.82 6.73
CA VAL A 115 -10.56 -41.62 6.67
C VAL A 115 -11.33 -41.61 8.00
N SER A 116 -10.70 -41.22 9.11
CA SER A 116 -11.24 -41.25 10.48
C SER A 116 -11.64 -39.88 11.03
N ALA A 117 -11.61 -38.81 10.23
CA ALA A 117 -11.83 -37.46 10.72
C ALA A 117 -13.25 -37.27 11.28
N ASP A 118 -13.35 -36.77 12.52
CA ASP A 118 -14.63 -36.41 13.15
C ASP A 118 -15.27 -35.22 12.41
N GLY A 119 -16.42 -35.46 11.77
CA GLY A 119 -17.17 -34.45 11.03
C GLY A 119 -17.53 -33.21 11.87
N ARG A 120 -17.67 -33.33 13.20
CA ARG A 120 -17.91 -32.16 14.07
C ARG A 120 -16.68 -31.26 14.16
N VAL A 121 -15.49 -31.85 14.24
CA VAL A 121 -14.21 -31.11 14.28
C VAL A 121 -13.97 -30.40 12.95
N LEU A 122 -14.30 -31.06 11.84
CA LEU A 122 -14.17 -30.48 10.50
C LEU A 122 -15.10 -29.27 10.32
N THR A 123 -16.38 -29.38 10.72
CA THR A 123 -17.35 -28.27 10.67
C THR A 123 -16.88 -27.09 11.52
N LYS A 124 -16.46 -27.33 12.77
CA LYS A 124 -15.93 -26.29 13.65
C LYS A 124 -14.69 -25.60 13.06
N SER A 125 -13.83 -26.36 12.37
CA SER A 125 -12.65 -25.80 11.72
C SER A 125 -13.01 -24.90 10.53
N ARG A 126 -14.02 -25.29 9.74
CA ARG A 126 -14.56 -24.45 8.66
C ARG A 126 -15.19 -23.15 9.18
N GLU A 127 -15.94 -23.22 10.27
CA GLU A 127 -16.47 -22.03 10.96
C GLU A 127 -15.36 -21.10 11.46
N ASN A 128 -14.33 -21.66 12.10
CA ASN A 128 -13.17 -20.89 12.57
C ASN A 128 -12.42 -20.23 11.40
N ARG A 129 -12.27 -20.92 10.26
CA ARG A 129 -11.69 -20.35 9.04
C ARG A 129 -12.52 -19.16 8.55
N SER A 130 -13.84 -19.34 8.47
CA SER A 130 -14.77 -18.28 8.07
C SER A 130 -14.65 -17.06 8.98
N ALA A 131 -14.60 -17.28 10.30
CA ALA A 131 -14.41 -16.21 11.27
C ALA A 131 -13.05 -15.49 11.12
N ALA A 132 -11.97 -16.21 10.80
CA ALA A 132 -10.67 -15.60 10.53
C ALA A 132 -10.69 -14.73 9.26
N LEU A 133 -11.37 -15.19 8.20
CA LEU A 133 -11.56 -14.41 6.97
C LEU A 133 -12.43 -13.17 7.21
N GLN A 134 -13.50 -13.30 8.01
CA GLN A 134 -14.32 -12.15 8.38
C GLN A 134 -13.51 -11.10 9.13
N ARG A 135 -12.70 -11.52 10.11
CA ARG A 135 -11.78 -10.62 10.83
C ARG A 135 -10.79 -9.95 9.87
N PHE A 136 -10.29 -10.67 8.88
CA PHE A 136 -9.44 -10.08 7.85
C PHE A 136 -10.18 -8.96 7.13
N GLU A 137 -11.40 -9.23 6.64
CA GLU A 137 -12.22 -8.26 5.91
C GLU A 137 -12.53 -7.02 6.74
N ASP A 138 -12.90 -7.19 8.01
CA ASP A 138 -13.22 -6.07 8.90
C ASP A 138 -11.99 -5.17 9.13
N ASN A 139 -10.80 -5.78 9.28
CA ASN A 139 -9.56 -5.02 9.37
C ASN A 139 -9.18 -4.38 8.03
N LEU A 140 -9.51 -5.00 6.89
CA LEU A 140 -9.28 -4.41 5.56
C LEU A 140 -10.13 -3.16 5.36
N LYS A 141 -11.42 -3.19 5.73
CA LYS A 141 -12.30 -2.01 5.73
C LYS A 141 -11.79 -0.91 6.67
N THR A 142 -11.25 -1.30 7.83
CA THR A 142 -10.61 -0.35 8.76
C THR A 142 -9.37 0.29 8.12
N LEU A 143 -8.57 -0.50 7.41
CA LEU A 143 -7.39 -0.02 6.68
C LEU A 143 -7.78 0.97 5.58
N GLU A 144 -8.84 0.71 4.82
CA GLU A 144 -9.37 1.62 3.79
C GLU A 144 -9.70 3.01 4.36
N GLN A 145 -10.41 3.04 5.50
CA GLN A 145 -10.73 4.28 6.21
C GLN A 145 -9.47 5.02 6.68
N GLN A 146 -8.49 4.29 7.23
CA GLN A 146 -7.23 4.89 7.70
C GLN A 146 -6.38 5.45 6.55
N LEU A 147 -6.41 4.81 5.39
CA LEU A 147 -5.66 5.20 4.21
C LEU A 147 -6.32 6.34 3.43
N GLU A 148 -7.61 6.60 3.64
CA GLU A 148 -8.35 7.63 2.89
C GLU A 148 -7.63 8.98 2.86
N LYS A 149 -7.13 9.46 4.01
CA LYS A 149 -6.41 10.74 4.10
C LYS A 149 -5.08 10.78 3.34
N TYR A 150 -4.49 9.61 3.09
CA TYR A 150 -3.24 9.45 2.36
C TYR A 150 -3.44 9.27 0.86
N LEU A 151 -4.61 8.74 0.47
CA LEU A 151 -4.96 8.48 -0.92
C LEU A 151 -5.75 9.64 -1.55
N ARG A 152 -6.32 10.55 -0.75
CA ARG A 152 -6.92 11.80 -1.26
C ARG A 152 -5.82 12.73 -1.82
N PHE A 153 -5.76 12.82 -3.14
CA PHE A 153 -4.78 13.61 -3.90
C PHE A 153 -4.81 15.14 -3.58
N LYS A 154 -5.86 15.62 -2.91
CA LYS A 154 -6.05 17.04 -2.55
C LYS A 154 -5.16 17.55 -1.41
N THR A 155 -4.58 16.68 -0.56
CA THR A 155 -4.01 17.10 0.75
C THR A 155 -2.49 16.93 0.91
N ALA A 156 -1.77 16.47 -0.11
CA ALA A 156 -0.31 16.30 -0.02
C ALA A 156 0.41 17.59 -0.49
N SER A 157 0.74 18.46 0.47
CA SER A 157 1.57 19.65 0.25
C SER A 157 2.92 19.23 -0.35
N GLY A 158 3.27 19.81 -1.51
CA GLY A 158 4.63 19.74 -2.04
C GLY A 158 5.59 20.54 -1.17
N TRP A 159 6.86 20.64 -1.60
CA TRP A 159 7.88 21.45 -0.94
C TRP A 159 7.36 22.88 -0.67
N SER A 160 7.12 23.21 0.60
CA SER A 160 6.90 24.57 1.06
C SER A 160 8.28 25.22 1.24
N PHE A 161 8.72 26.01 0.28
CA PHE A 161 10.03 26.70 0.36
C PHE A 161 10.00 27.94 1.28
N LEU A 162 9.04 28.04 2.21
CA LEU A 162 8.95 29.14 3.17
C LEU A 162 8.53 28.61 4.55
N PRO A 163 9.32 28.86 5.61
CA PRO A 163 8.87 28.68 6.98
C PRO A 163 8.09 29.93 7.39
N TRP A 164 6.78 29.81 7.50
CA TRP A 164 5.96 30.66 8.35
C TRP A 164 4.92 29.77 9.01
#